data_AF-A0A2V3UC08-F1
#
_entry.id   AF-A0A2V3UC08-F1
#
_cell.length_a   1.000
_cell.length_b   1.000
_cell.length_c   1.000
_cell.angle_alpha   90.00
_cell.angle_beta   90.00
_cell.angle_gamma   90.00
#
_symmetry.space_group_name_H-M   'P 1'
#
loop_
_entity.id
_entity.type
_entity.pdbx_description
1 polymer ?
#
loop_
_entity_poly.entity_id
_entity_poly.type
_entity_poly.pdbx_seq_one_letter_code
_entity_poly.pdbx_strand_id
1 'polypeptide(L)'
;MLWEYMLGSGEEALPPDIWLMMGGPSYSGPWKAAGSSDGVNFEFRGDAFPGSSFNVCRGAGRWVSIATTNEVFTSVDGLDWTSAGMLPVPDGTTINCMAFANGLFVAAGTGGRLVTSPDGLTWTLRTSNFPSGQIGAVAYGNGIWMAVGSSQNVITSTNGTTWAAKTNSLPASNLTGAIYAMGMWVVIGTAGLLATSANNGTSWTVRNLFAGSKNVMTIAFTGTAFFAAATDGVDHVGYVSTNGTAWSMLVTWTDMQPVKITSGGSRMALLGYDGATPFVKTSTNHGASWSPITIPAELAYVGAIAYAG
;
A
#
# COMPACT_ATOMS: atom_id res chain seq x y z
N MET A 1 -50.16 -1.94 -14.67
CA MET A 1 -50.41 -1.35 -13.33
C MET A 1 -50.16 -2.46 -12.33
N LEU A 2 -48.97 -2.45 -11.68
CA LEU A 2 -48.77 -1.95 -10.31
C LEU A 2 -49.07 -3.09 -9.30
N TRP A 3 -48.19 -3.62 -8.44
CA TRP A 3 -46.84 -3.28 -7.93
C TRP A 3 -46.20 -4.55 -7.30
N GLU A 4 -44.91 -4.80 -7.54
CA GLU A 4 -44.01 -5.40 -6.54
C GLU A 4 -42.68 -4.63 -6.64
N TYR A 5 -42.45 -3.75 -5.67
CA TYR A 5 -41.20 -3.01 -5.47
C TYR A 5 -40.75 -3.27 -4.03
N MET A 6 -39.43 -3.41 -3.86
CA MET A 6 -38.67 -3.47 -2.59
C MET A 6 -38.33 -4.86 -2.05
N LEU A 7 -37.64 -5.66 -2.87
CA LEU A 7 -36.53 -6.50 -2.40
C LEU A 7 -35.37 -6.37 -3.40
N GLY A 8 -34.58 -5.33 -3.24
CA GLY A 8 -33.24 -5.25 -3.84
C GLY A 8 -32.23 -6.02 -2.99
N SER A 9 -32.52 -7.28 -2.66
CA SER A 9 -31.54 -8.23 -2.16
C SER A 9 -30.73 -8.73 -3.36
N GLY A 10 -29.85 -7.86 -3.84
CA GLY A 10 -28.76 -8.20 -4.74
C GLY A 10 -27.47 -7.90 -4.02
N GLU A 11 -27.06 -8.76 -3.09
CA GLU A 11 -25.63 -9.06 -2.96
C GLU A 11 -25.22 -9.67 -4.31
N GLU A 12 -25.03 -8.84 -5.34
CA GLU A 12 -24.11 -9.23 -6.38
C GLU A 12 -22.77 -9.32 -5.67
N ALA A 13 -22.41 -10.55 -5.30
CA ALA A 13 -21.06 -10.89 -4.93
C ALA A 13 -20.17 -10.31 -6.02
N LEU A 14 -19.45 -9.24 -5.67
CA LEU A 14 -18.48 -8.61 -6.54
C LEU A 14 -17.59 -9.69 -7.16
N PRO A 15 -17.16 -9.53 -8.42
CA PRO A 15 -16.13 -10.40 -8.97
C PRO A 15 -14.98 -10.49 -7.95
N PRO A 16 -14.44 -11.69 -7.69
CA PRO A 16 -13.50 -11.93 -6.60
C PRO A 16 -12.21 -11.10 -6.69
N ASP A 17 -11.95 -10.49 -7.86
CA ASP A 17 -10.78 -9.69 -8.17
C ASP A 17 -11.16 -8.25 -8.53
N ILE A 18 -11.08 -7.32 -7.58
CA ILE A 18 -11.28 -5.89 -7.86
C ILE A 18 -9.99 -5.14 -7.62
N TRP A 19 -9.51 -4.53 -8.70
CA TRP A 19 -8.55 -3.45 -8.66
C TRP A 19 -9.29 -2.15 -8.37
N LEU A 20 -8.74 -1.37 -7.45
CA LEU A 20 -9.27 -0.09 -7.06
C LEU A 20 -8.21 0.98 -7.27
N MET A 21 -8.59 2.07 -7.91
CA MET A 21 -7.80 3.28 -8.07
C MET A 21 -8.51 4.45 -7.40
N MET A 22 -7.76 5.27 -6.67
CA MET A 22 -8.28 6.48 -6.03
C MET A 22 -7.44 7.70 -6.43
N GLY A 23 -8.12 8.79 -6.76
CA GLY A 23 -7.48 9.98 -7.28
C GLY A 23 -8.47 11.12 -7.51
N GLY A 24 -8.03 12.26 -8.04
CA GLY A 24 -8.90 13.39 -8.36
C GLY A 24 -8.29 14.30 -9.42
N PRO A 25 -8.92 15.45 -9.72
CA PRO A 25 -8.37 16.41 -10.69
C PRO A 25 -7.12 17.13 -10.15
N SER A 26 -6.88 17.08 -8.84
CA SER A 26 -5.72 17.70 -8.19
C SER A 26 -5.35 16.98 -6.89
N TYR A 27 -4.16 17.26 -6.37
CA TYR A 27 -3.70 16.79 -5.06
C TYR A 27 -4.68 17.14 -3.92
N SER A 28 -5.36 18.28 -4.01
CA SER A 28 -6.18 18.84 -2.93
C SER A 28 -7.65 18.40 -2.92
N GLY A 29 -8.12 17.64 -3.92
CA GLY A 29 -9.54 17.27 -4.00
C GLY A 29 -10.32 17.95 -5.12
N PRO A 30 -11.60 17.56 -5.30
CA PRO A 30 -12.24 16.41 -4.66
C PRO A 30 -11.78 15.09 -5.31
N TRP A 31 -11.55 14.04 -4.54
CA TRP A 31 -11.11 12.75 -5.08
C TRP A 31 -12.27 11.79 -5.30
N LYS A 32 -12.02 10.73 -6.06
CA LYS A 32 -12.95 9.77 -6.64
C LYS A 32 -12.30 8.40 -6.72
N ALA A 33 -13.13 7.37 -6.87
CA ALA A 33 -12.70 5.98 -7.01
C ALA A 33 -13.07 5.43 -8.39
N ALA A 34 -12.21 4.57 -8.93
CA ALA A 34 -12.48 3.77 -10.12
C ALA A 34 -12.15 2.30 -9.85
N GLY A 35 -13.05 1.41 -10.29
CA GLY A 35 -12.89 -0.04 -10.16
C GLY A 35 -12.48 -0.68 -11.49
N SER A 36 -11.82 -1.83 -11.40
CA SER A 36 -11.48 -2.65 -12.56
C SER A 36 -11.43 -4.14 -12.19
N SER A 37 -12.02 -5.00 -13.02
CA SER A 37 -11.95 -6.46 -12.84
C SER A 37 -10.72 -7.10 -13.51
N ASP A 38 -10.08 -6.41 -14.46
CA ASP A 38 -8.92 -6.91 -15.20
C ASP A 38 -7.61 -6.19 -14.85
N GLY A 39 -7.72 -5.13 -14.05
CA GLY A 39 -6.61 -4.26 -13.63
C GLY A 39 -6.08 -3.37 -14.74
N VAL A 40 -6.77 -3.28 -15.89
CA VAL A 40 -6.35 -2.52 -17.07
C VAL A 40 -7.40 -1.47 -17.43
N ASN A 41 -8.67 -1.87 -17.47
CA ASN A 41 -9.79 -1.00 -17.82
C ASN A 41 -10.45 -0.52 -16.52
N PHE A 42 -10.18 0.72 -16.14
CA PHE A 42 -10.76 1.35 -14.94
C PHE A 42 -11.96 2.21 -15.32
N GLU A 43 -13.06 1.97 -14.62
CA GLU A 43 -14.29 2.74 -14.81
C GLU A 43 -14.63 3.51 -13.54
N PHE A 44 -14.94 4.79 -13.72
CA PHE A 44 -15.46 5.64 -12.66
C PHE A 44 -16.92 5.29 -12.38
N ARG A 45 -17.28 5.06 -11.10
CA ARG A 45 -18.63 4.63 -10.73
C ARG A 45 -19.16 5.10 -9.37
N GLY A 46 -18.68 6.19 -8.77
CA GLY A 46 -19.24 6.64 -7.47
C GLY A 46 -18.95 8.10 -7.10
N ASP A 47 -19.53 8.57 -6.00
CA ASP A 47 -19.46 9.98 -5.61
C ASP A 47 -18.07 10.45 -5.15
N ALA A 48 -17.84 11.76 -5.23
CA ALA A 48 -16.56 12.35 -4.85
C ALA A 48 -16.41 12.40 -3.32
N PHE A 49 -15.25 11.97 -2.81
CA PHE A 49 -14.88 12.15 -1.41
C PHE A 49 -14.18 13.51 -1.20
N PRO A 50 -14.51 14.24 -0.13
CA PRO A 50 -14.10 15.63 0.08
C PRO A 50 -12.62 15.82 0.46
N GLY A 51 -11.81 14.75 0.53
CA GLY A 51 -10.40 14.81 0.92
C GLY A 51 -9.46 13.99 0.02
N SER A 52 -8.16 14.20 0.16
CA SER A 52 -7.14 13.37 -0.50
C SER A 52 -6.76 12.16 0.35
N SER A 53 -6.54 10.99 -0.26
CA SER A 53 -6.10 9.78 0.47
C SER A 53 -5.08 8.94 -0.29
N PHE A 54 -3.91 8.70 0.30
CA PHE A 54 -2.85 7.88 -0.31
C PHE A 54 -2.93 6.39 0.06
N ASN A 55 -3.95 6.02 0.84
CA ASN A 55 -4.06 4.71 1.45
C ASN A 55 -5.46 4.15 1.30
N VAL A 56 -5.51 2.91 0.79
CA VAL A 56 -6.72 2.13 0.70
C VAL A 56 -6.38 0.66 0.92
N CYS A 57 -7.24 -0.03 1.65
CA CYS A 57 -7.08 -1.44 1.99
C CYS A 57 -8.45 -2.10 2.03
N ARG A 58 -8.52 -3.40 1.72
CA ARG A 58 -9.74 -4.19 1.85
C ARG A 58 -9.61 -5.21 2.98
N GLY A 59 -10.67 -5.37 3.74
CA GLY A 59 -10.74 -6.30 4.87
C GLY A 59 -12.14 -6.34 5.47
N ALA A 60 -12.46 -7.38 6.24
CA ALA A 60 -13.74 -7.51 6.92
C ALA A 60 -14.98 -7.21 6.01
N GLY A 61 -14.91 -7.61 4.74
CA GLY A 61 -15.98 -7.39 3.76
C GLY A 61 -16.09 -5.98 3.19
N ARG A 62 -15.15 -5.06 3.46
CA ARG A 62 -15.19 -3.68 2.95
C ARG A 62 -13.83 -3.13 2.56
N TRP A 63 -13.86 -2.13 1.70
CA TRP A 63 -12.77 -1.19 1.48
C TRP A 63 -12.79 -0.11 2.55
N VAL A 64 -11.59 0.32 2.93
CA VAL A 64 -11.33 1.38 3.90
C VAL A 64 -10.29 2.31 3.31
N SER A 65 -10.55 3.61 3.37
CA SER A 65 -9.62 4.67 3.05
C SER A 65 -9.60 5.69 4.18
N ILE A 66 -8.45 6.29 4.43
CA ILE A 66 -8.28 7.33 5.45
C ILE A 66 -7.76 8.58 4.75
N ALA A 67 -8.54 9.66 4.79
CA ALA A 67 -8.15 10.93 4.20
C ALA A 67 -7.04 11.61 5.01
N THR A 68 -6.34 12.56 4.39
CA THR A 68 -5.33 13.40 5.05
C THR A 68 -5.89 14.22 6.23
N THR A 69 -7.20 14.42 6.27
CA THR A 69 -7.93 15.02 7.40
C THR A 69 -8.16 14.06 8.57
N ASN A 70 -7.82 12.78 8.43
CA ASN A 70 -8.16 11.66 9.32
C ASN A 70 -9.63 11.22 9.32
N GLU A 71 -10.42 11.70 8.35
CA GLU A 71 -11.74 11.15 8.10
C GLU A 71 -11.63 9.75 7.47
N VAL A 72 -12.39 8.79 8.01
CA VAL A 72 -12.47 7.42 7.53
C VAL A 72 -13.59 7.32 6.51
N PHE A 73 -13.31 6.76 5.36
CA PHE A 73 -14.30 6.39 4.37
C PHE A 73 -14.32 4.88 4.21
N THR A 74 -15.51 4.30 4.08
CA THR A 74 -15.67 2.88 3.79
C THR A 74 -16.58 2.64 2.60
N SER A 75 -16.37 1.52 1.93
CA SER A 75 -17.19 1.08 0.81
C SER A 75 -17.27 -0.44 0.78
N VAL A 76 -18.43 -1.01 0.49
CA VAL A 76 -18.55 -2.48 0.32
C VAL A 76 -18.11 -2.92 -1.07
N ASP A 77 -18.27 -2.06 -2.07
CA ASP A 77 -18.01 -2.33 -3.49
C ASP A 77 -16.74 -1.66 -4.05
N GLY A 78 -16.17 -0.72 -3.31
CA GLY A 78 -15.02 0.09 -3.71
C GLY A 78 -15.41 1.27 -4.59
N LEU A 79 -16.70 1.46 -4.88
CA LEU A 79 -17.21 2.47 -5.79
C LEU A 79 -17.99 3.53 -5.02
N ASP A 80 -18.92 3.11 -4.16
CA ASP A 80 -19.74 3.98 -3.34
C ASP A 80 -19.14 4.09 -1.94
N TRP A 81 -18.68 5.29 -1.59
CA TRP A 81 -17.95 5.57 -0.35
C TRP A 81 -18.78 6.40 0.61
N THR A 82 -18.85 5.96 1.86
CA THR A 82 -19.53 6.66 2.94
C THR A 82 -18.55 7.05 4.03
N SER A 83 -18.69 8.25 4.58
CA SER A 83 -17.95 8.65 5.78
C SER A 83 -18.35 7.76 6.97
N ALA A 84 -17.35 7.25 7.68
CA ALA A 84 -17.46 6.46 8.89
C ALA A 84 -17.00 7.23 10.15
N GLY A 85 -16.77 8.55 10.01
CA GLY A 85 -16.31 9.42 11.09
C GLY A 85 -14.79 9.60 11.16
N MET A 86 -14.33 10.27 12.21
CA MET A 86 -12.92 10.64 12.38
C MET A 86 -12.14 9.58 13.15
N LEU A 87 -10.88 9.36 12.78
CA LEU A 87 -9.98 8.54 13.60
C LEU A 87 -9.74 9.18 14.98
N PRO A 88 -9.58 8.37 16.03
CA PRO A 88 -9.26 8.84 17.38
C PRO A 88 -7.75 9.13 17.52
N VAL A 89 -7.21 10.03 16.69
CA VAL A 89 -5.79 10.43 16.70
C VAL A 89 -5.67 11.93 17.00
N PRO A 90 -4.52 12.40 17.54
CA PRO A 90 -4.29 13.83 17.70
C PRO A 90 -4.33 14.60 16.38
N ASP A 91 -4.76 15.86 16.42
CA ASP A 91 -4.75 16.76 15.28
C ASP A 91 -3.35 16.84 14.62
N GLY A 92 -3.32 16.92 13.30
CA GLY A 92 -2.08 16.93 12.52
C GLY A 92 -1.41 15.55 12.36
N THR A 93 -2.04 14.47 12.85
CA THR A 93 -1.60 13.11 12.50
C THR A 93 -1.89 12.86 11.02
N THR A 94 -0.92 12.28 10.29
CA THR A 94 -1.13 11.78 8.93
C THR A 94 -0.92 10.27 8.95
N ILE A 95 -1.89 9.52 8.44
CA ILE A 95 -1.78 8.07 8.28
C ILE A 95 -1.03 7.78 6.98
N ASN A 96 0.11 7.11 7.10
CA ASN A 96 1.02 6.83 5.99
C ASN A 96 0.79 5.45 5.38
N CYS A 97 0.30 4.50 6.16
CA CYS A 97 0.11 3.12 5.72
C CYS A 97 -1.06 2.43 6.43
N MET A 98 -1.63 1.43 5.77
CA MET A 98 -2.68 0.57 6.31
C MET A 98 -2.60 -0.83 5.72
N ALA A 99 -2.87 -1.85 6.53
CA ALA A 99 -3.00 -3.24 6.09
C ALA A 99 -4.11 -3.95 6.88
N PHE A 100 -4.73 -4.95 6.26
CA PHE A 100 -5.68 -5.85 6.89
C PHE A 100 -5.14 -7.28 6.83
N ALA A 101 -5.11 -7.93 7.98
CA ALA A 101 -4.75 -9.34 8.10
C ALA A 101 -5.23 -9.88 9.44
N ASN A 102 -5.37 -11.20 9.56
CA ASN A 102 -5.76 -11.83 10.84
C ASN A 102 -7.01 -11.20 11.49
N GLY A 103 -7.99 -10.80 10.67
CA GLY A 103 -9.24 -10.16 11.12
C GLY A 103 -9.09 -8.73 11.66
N LEU A 104 -7.98 -8.04 11.40
CA LEU A 104 -7.70 -6.72 11.97
C LEU A 104 -7.11 -5.77 10.92
N PHE A 105 -7.67 -4.57 10.83
CA PHE A 105 -7.04 -3.42 10.21
C PHE A 105 -6.00 -2.83 11.17
N VAL A 106 -4.81 -2.56 10.65
CA VAL A 106 -3.78 -1.78 11.33
C VAL A 106 -3.42 -0.62 10.42
N ALA A 107 -3.58 0.61 10.92
CA ALA A 107 -3.16 1.82 10.23
C ALA A 107 -2.19 2.61 11.10
N ALA A 108 -1.19 3.21 10.48
CA ALA A 108 -0.11 3.88 11.21
C ALA A 108 0.49 5.04 10.42
N GLY A 109 1.17 5.95 11.12
CA GLY A 109 1.64 7.18 10.51
C GLY A 109 2.58 8.04 11.35
N THR A 110 2.41 9.36 11.23
CA THR A 110 3.28 10.36 11.86
C THR A 110 3.31 10.23 13.39
N GLY A 111 4.46 10.58 13.99
CA GLY A 111 4.67 10.47 15.44
C GLY A 111 4.56 9.05 15.99
N GLY A 112 4.73 8.03 15.12
CA GLY A 112 4.59 6.63 15.47
C GLY A 112 3.17 6.23 15.87
N ARG A 113 2.16 7.02 15.48
CA ARG A 113 0.76 6.73 15.81
C ARG A 113 0.28 5.49 15.10
N LEU A 114 -0.51 4.69 15.81
CA LEU A 114 -1.04 3.41 15.37
C LEU A 114 -2.47 3.27 15.87
N VAL A 115 -3.38 2.94 14.96
CA VAL A 115 -4.79 2.65 15.25
C VAL A 115 -5.15 1.28 14.68
N THR A 116 -6.11 0.63 15.31
CA THR A 116 -6.60 -0.68 14.87
C THR A 116 -8.12 -0.70 14.79
N SER A 117 -8.66 -1.49 13.87
CA SER A 117 -10.10 -1.72 13.77
C SER A 117 -10.39 -3.17 13.34
N PRO A 118 -11.35 -3.87 13.94
CA PRO A 118 -11.76 -5.19 13.46
C PRO A 118 -12.67 -5.12 12.22
N ASP A 119 -13.34 -3.99 11.98
CA ASP A 119 -14.42 -3.85 11.01
C ASP A 119 -14.22 -2.70 10.01
N GLY A 120 -13.22 -1.84 10.20
CA GLY A 120 -12.95 -0.65 9.39
C GLY A 120 -13.82 0.55 9.74
N LEU A 121 -14.75 0.41 10.70
CA LEU A 121 -15.69 1.45 11.13
C LEU A 121 -15.28 2.03 12.48
N THR A 122 -15.06 1.17 13.47
CA THR A 122 -14.69 1.60 14.82
C THR A 122 -13.20 1.43 15.02
N TRP A 123 -12.50 2.54 15.27
CA TRP A 123 -11.06 2.57 15.43
C TRP A 123 -10.65 2.76 16.88
N THR A 124 -9.56 2.11 17.27
CA THR A 124 -8.96 2.25 18.60
C THR A 124 -7.51 2.70 18.48
N LEU A 125 -7.15 3.81 19.14
CA LEU A 125 -5.77 4.25 19.28
C LEU A 125 -4.98 3.25 20.13
N ARG A 126 -3.80 2.85 19.66
CA ARG A 126 -2.91 1.91 20.34
C ARG A 126 -1.56 2.56 20.65
N THR A 127 -0.93 2.09 21.72
CA THR A 127 0.48 2.36 21.99
C THR A 127 1.33 1.48 21.08
N SER A 128 2.06 2.11 20.15
CA SER A 128 2.92 1.41 19.19
C SER A 128 4.28 1.03 19.75
N ASN A 129 4.73 1.68 20.83
CA ASN A 129 6.11 1.62 21.31
C ASN A 129 7.15 1.91 20.20
N PHE A 130 6.76 2.69 19.18
CA PHE A 130 7.65 3.08 18.10
C PHE A 130 8.65 4.12 18.63
N PRO A 131 9.98 3.89 18.54
CA PRO A 131 10.96 4.71 19.26
C PRO A 131 10.94 6.20 18.89
N SER A 132 10.87 6.53 17.59
CA SER A 132 10.85 7.91 17.12
C SER A 132 10.42 8.03 15.65
N GLY A 133 9.96 9.22 15.26
CA GLY A 133 9.61 9.54 13.88
C GLY A 133 8.25 8.98 13.46
N GLN A 134 8.14 8.51 12.22
CA GLN A 134 6.89 8.05 11.63
C GLN A 134 6.97 6.58 11.22
N ILE A 135 5.84 5.89 11.30
CA ILE A 135 5.67 4.57 10.68
C ILE A 135 5.36 4.81 9.20
N GLY A 136 6.12 4.16 8.31
CA GLY A 136 6.00 4.29 6.86
C GLY A 136 5.32 3.09 6.21
N ALA A 137 5.42 1.90 6.83
CA ALA A 137 4.77 0.70 6.33
C ALA A 137 4.37 -0.25 7.47
N VAL A 138 3.29 -0.99 7.25
CA VAL A 138 2.83 -2.09 8.09
C VAL A 138 2.46 -3.29 7.22
N ALA A 139 2.85 -4.48 7.66
CA ALA A 139 2.58 -5.73 6.95
C ALA A 139 2.38 -6.87 7.96
N TYR A 140 1.74 -7.94 7.50
CA TYR A 140 1.52 -9.17 8.28
C TYR A 140 2.07 -10.38 7.55
N GLY A 141 2.69 -11.29 8.29
CA GLY A 141 3.24 -12.53 7.75
C GLY A 141 3.85 -13.39 8.85
N ASN A 142 3.95 -14.69 8.61
CA ASN A 142 4.49 -15.63 9.60
C ASN A 142 3.87 -15.53 11.01
N GLY A 143 2.57 -15.22 11.09
CA GLY A 143 1.88 -15.04 12.36
C GLY A 143 2.19 -13.74 13.11
N ILE A 144 2.95 -12.81 12.52
CA ILE A 144 3.29 -11.52 13.15
C ILE A 144 2.95 -10.33 12.24
N TRP A 145 2.58 -9.24 12.88
CA TRP A 145 2.62 -7.91 12.33
C TRP A 145 4.02 -7.33 12.45
N MET A 146 4.45 -6.61 11.42
CA MET A 146 5.67 -5.81 11.40
C MET A 146 5.32 -4.40 10.94
N ALA A 147 5.77 -3.40 11.69
CA ALA A 147 5.71 -2.00 11.28
C ALA A 147 7.11 -1.40 11.27
N VAL A 148 7.40 -0.64 10.22
CA VAL A 148 8.73 -0.08 9.93
C VAL A 148 8.61 1.39 9.57
N GLY A 149 9.68 2.16 9.75
CA GLY A 149 9.65 3.58 9.41
C GLY A 149 10.95 4.32 9.64
N SER A 150 10.84 5.54 10.18
CA SER A 150 11.96 6.42 10.46
C SER A 150 13.07 5.74 11.25
N SER A 151 14.31 6.16 11.01
CA SER A 151 15.45 5.78 11.84
C SER A 151 15.63 4.26 11.99
N GLN A 152 15.41 3.49 10.92
CA GLN A 152 15.54 2.02 10.89
C GLN A 152 14.64 1.29 11.90
N ASN A 153 13.67 1.98 12.48
CA ASN A 153 12.86 1.43 13.54
C ASN A 153 11.98 0.30 13.00
N VAL A 154 12.00 -0.82 13.72
CA VAL A 154 11.15 -1.99 13.47
C VAL A 154 10.43 -2.31 14.78
N ILE A 155 9.09 -2.38 14.72
CA ILE A 155 8.27 -2.91 15.80
C ILE A 155 7.52 -4.15 15.29
N THR A 156 7.25 -5.10 16.18
CA THR A 156 6.48 -6.30 15.84
C THR A 156 5.38 -6.55 16.85
N SER A 157 4.33 -7.25 16.42
CA SER A 157 3.22 -7.69 17.28
C SER A 157 2.69 -9.04 16.81
N THR A 158 2.27 -9.91 17.72
CA THR A 158 1.57 -11.16 17.38
C THR A 158 0.06 -10.98 17.23
N ASN A 159 -0.50 -9.88 17.75
CA ASN A 159 -1.94 -9.63 17.82
C ASN A 159 -2.38 -8.29 17.20
N GLY A 160 -1.44 -7.44 16.78
CA GLY A 160 -1.70 -6.13 16.19
C GLY A 160 -2.06 -5.03 17.20
N THR A 161 -2.21 -5.36 18.48
CA THR A 161 -2.60 -4.40 19.53
C THR A 161 -1.50 -4.12 20.55
N THR A 162 -0.60 -5.07 20.78
CA THR A 162 0.55 -4.93 21.69
C THR A 162 1.83 -5.05 20.90
N TRP A 163 2.63 -3.99 20.89
CA TRP A 163 3.80 -3.86 20.01
C TRP A 163 5.10 -3.78 20.81
N ALA A 164 6.15 -4.40 20.28
CA ALA A 164 7.48 -4.38 20.86
C ALA A 164 8.50 -3.88 19.83
N ALA A 165 9.33 -2.92 20.24
CA ALA A 165 10.48 -2.48 19.46
C ALA A 165 11.53 -3.58 19.37
N LYS A 166 12.14 -3.70 18.19
CA LYS A 166 13.23 -4.63 17.92
C LYS A 166 14.54 -3.86 17.84
N THR A 167 15.53 -4.31 18.61
CA THR A 167 16.93 -3.96 18.33
C THR A 167 17.33 -4.65 17.05
N ASN A 168 17.83 -3.90 16.07
CA ASN A 168 18.22 -4.46 14.78
C ASN A 168 19.58 -3.90 14.33
N SER A 169 20.22 -4.60 13.40
CA SER A 169 21.53 -4.27 12.85
C SER A 169 21.44 -3.67 11.44
N LEU A 170 20.29 -3.05 11.10
CA LEU A 170 20.14 -2.40 9.80
C LEU A 170 21.01 -1.14 9.74
N PRO A 171 21.58 -0.81 8.56
CA PRO A 171 22.28 0.44 8.38
C PRO A 171 21.32 1.63 8.46
N ALA A 172 21.87 2.81 8.79
CA ALA A 172 21.11 4.04 8.92
C ALA A 172 20.29 4.36 7.64
N SER A 173 18.96 4.30 7.76
CA SER A 173 17.99 4.49 6.68
C SER A 173 16.59 4.78 7.23
N ASN A 174 15.71 5.36 6.42
CA ASN A 174 14.26 5.35 6.63
C ASN A 174 13.66 4.15 5.88
N LEU A 175 12.92 3.30 6.59
CA LEU A 175 12.24 2.16 6.01
C LEU A 175 10.90 2.61 5.43
N THR A 176 10.66 2.29 4.16
CA THR A 176 9.49 2.76 3.38
C THR A 176 8.54 1.62 3.04
N GLY A 177 8.96 0.37 3.19
CA GLY A 177 8.16 -0.79 2.86
C GLY A 177 8.60 -2.04 3.62
N ALA A 178 7.64 -2.91 3.87
CA ALA A 178 7.84 -4.23 4.44
C ALA A 178 6.88 -5.22 3.77
N ILE A 179 7.35 -6.42 3.48
CA ILE A 179 6.54 -7.52 2.93
C ILE A 179 7.05 -8.85 3.47
N TYR A 180 6.14 -9.81 3.65
CA TYR A 180 6.49 -11.20 3.93
C TYR A 180 6.03 -12.09 2.80
N ALA A 181 6.97 -12.81 2.19
CA ALA A 181 6.68 -13.87 1.23
C ALA A 181 7.85 -14.85 1.20
N MET A 182 7.65 -16.03 0.61
CA MET A 182 8.72 -17.04 0.45
C MET A 182 9.45 -17.38 1.76
N GLY A 183 8.72 -17.38 2.88
CA GLY A 183 9.30 -17.71 4.19
C GLY A 183 10.13 -16.60 4.85
N MET A 184 10.22 -15.41 4.25
CA MET A 184 11.07 -14.32 4.76
C MET A 184 10.42 -12.95 4.71
N TRP A 185 10.85 -12.09 5.63
CA TRP A 185 10.60 -10.67 5.59
C TRP A 185 11.56 -9.99 4.62
N VAL A 186 11.06 -9.04 3.86
CA VAL A 186 11.85 -8.09 3.08
C VAL A 186 11.45 -6.69 3.51
N VAL A 187 12.43 -5.87 3.86
CA VAL A 187 12.26 -4.43 4.12
C VAL A 187 13.03 -3.63 3.10
N ILE A 188 12.47 -2.49 2.74
CA ILE A 188 13.05 -1.55 1.78
C ILE A 188 13.11 -0.16 2.39
N GLY A 189 13.99 0.69 1.86
CA GLY A 189 14.16 2.04 2.37
C GLY A 189 15.04 2.93 1.51
N THR A 190 15.39 4.06 2.12
CA THR A 190 16.30 5.06 1.54
C THR A 190 17.74 4.53 1.40
N ALA A 191 18.56 5.22 0.61
CA ALA A 191 19.98 4.92 0.43
C ALA A 191 20.25 3.47 -0.01
N GLY A 192 19.41 2.95 -0.90
CA GLY A 192 19.54 1.65 -1.53
C GLY A 192 19.18 0.48 -0.64
N LEU A 193 18.57 0.73 0.53
CA LEU A 193 18.32 -0.34 1.48
C LEU A 193 17.27 -1.31 0.94
N LEU A 194 17.69 -2.55 0.71
CA LEU A 194 16.85 -3.73 0.63
C LEU A 194 17.46 -4.77 1.56
N ALA A 195 16.71 -5.29 2.52
CA ALA A 195 17.22 -6.28 3.47
C ALA A 195 16.20 -7.38 3.73
N THR A 196 16.69 -8.58 4.01
CA THR A 196 15.84 -9.75 4.26
C THR A 196 16.06 -10.35 5.63
N SER A 197 15.02 -10.91 6.23
CA SER A 197 15.08 -11.62 7.51
C SER A 197 14.27 -12.91 7.46
N ALA A 198 14.92 -14.04 7.78
CA ALA A 198 14.26 -15.34 7.92
C ALA A 198 13.74 -15.59 9.35
N ASN A 199 14.01 -14.70 10.30
CA ASN A 199 13.75 -14.88 11.73
C ASN A 199 12.92 -13.72 12.31
N ASN A 200 11.88 -13.32 11.58
CA ASN A 200 10.88 -12.36 12.06
C ASN A 200 11.48 -11.01 12.49
N GLY A 201 12.46 -10.52 11.73
CA GLY A 201 13.10 -9.22 11.93
C GLY A 201 14.11 -9.16 13.08
N THR A 202 14.53 -10.31 13.61
CA THR A 202 15.53 -10.38 14.69
C THR A 202 16.94 -10.15 14.17
N SER A 203 17.25 -10.64 12.97
CA SER A 203 18.46 -10.28 12.23
C SER A 203 18.16 -10.05 10.76
N TRP A 204 18.98 -9.23 10.10
CA TRP A 204 18.79 -8.79 8.73
C TRP A 204 20.04 -9.01 7.90
N THR A 205 19.85 -9.43 6.66
CA THR A 205 20.91 -9.49 5.63
C THR A 205 20.60 -8.43 4.58
N VAL A 206 21.47 -7.42 4.47
CA VAL A 206 21.36 -6.38 3.44
C VAL A 206 21.71 -6.95 2.07
N ARG A 207 20.88 -6.65 1.08
CA ARG A 207 21.05 -6.99 -0.34
C ARG A 207 21.58 -5.73 -1.02
N ASN A 208 22.89 -5.67 -1.23
CA ASN A 208 23.58 -4.52 -1.82
C ASN A 208 23.35 -4.47 -3.34
N LEU A 209 22.12 -4.14 -3.76
CA LEU A 209 21.72 -4.15 -5.18
C LEU A 209 21.93 -2.80 -5.84
N PHE A 210 21.69 -1.73 -5.09
CA PHE A 210 21.67 -0.37 -5.60
C PHE A 210 22.96 0.34 -5.21
N ALA A 211 23.63 0.95 -6.18
CA ALA A 211 24.74 1.85 -5.89
C ALA A 211 24.19 3.18 -5.37
N GLY A 212 24.66 3.63 -4.19
CA GLY A 212 24.46 4.99 -3.70
C GLY A 212 23.01 5.44 -3.51
N SER A 213 22.73 6.69 -3.87
CA SER A 213 21.60 7.55 -3.48
C SER A 213 20.19 7.11 -3.89
N LYS A 214 20.02 5.94 -4.52
CA LYS A 214 18.69 5.48 -4.93
C LYS A 214 17.85 5.14 -3.69
N ASN A 215 16.60 5.59 -3.65
CA ASN A 215 15.62 5.14 -2.66
C ASN A 215 14.87 3.95 -3.25
N VAL A 216 14.74 2.87 -2.48
CA VAL A 216 13.87 1.75 -2.84
C VAL A 216 12.46 2.15 -2.42
N MET A 217 11.63 2.49 -3.39
CA MET A 217 10.35 3.17 -3.16
C MET A 217 9.24 2.21 -2.78
N THR A 218 9.21 1.04 -3.43
CA THR A 218 8.09 0.12 -3.32
C THR A 218 8.51 -1.33 -3.61
N ILE A 219 7.80 -2.28 -3.01
CA ILE A 219 8.00 -3.71 -3.17
C ILE A 219 6.66 -4.44 -3.21
N ALA A 220 6.55 -5.46 -4.07
CA ALA A 220 5.39 -6.35 -4.13
C ALA A 220 5.81 -7.81 -4.38
N PHE A 221 4.85 -8.72 -4.22
CA PHE A 221 5.02 -10.14 -4.46
C PHE A 221 3.89 -10.68 -5.36
N THR A 222 4.27 -11.31 -6.46
CA THR A 222 3.36 -11.76 -7.54
C THR A 222 2.96 -13.24 -7.44
N GLY A 223 2.99 -13.80 -6.23
CA GLY A 223 2.80 -15.24 -6.01
C GLY A 223 4.05 -16.09 -6.26
N THR A 224 4.93 -15.68 -7.17
CA THR A 224 6.14 -16.43 -7.56
C THR A 224 7.44 -15.63 -7.49
N ALA A 225 7.37 -14.30 -7.44
CA ALA A 225 8.56 -13.45 -7.39
C ALA A 225 8.28 -12.14 -6.64
N PHE A 226 9.31 -11.66 -5.93
CA PHE A 226 9.39 -10.28 -5.48
C PHE A 226 9.76 -9.37 -6.63
N PHE A 227 9.22 -8.15 -6.60
CA PHE A 227 9.63 -7.06 -7.45
C PHE A 227 9.80 -5.79 -6.61
N ALA A 228 10.94 -5.11 -6.77
CA ALA A 228 11.24 -3.86 -6.09
C ALA A 228 11.59 -2.78 -7.11
N ALA A 229 11.06 -1.57 -6.92
CA ALA A 229 11.37 -0.42 -7.77
C ALA A 229 12.11 0.66 -6.97
N ALA A 230 13.14 1.24 -7.58
CA ALA A 230 14.02 2.20 -6.94
C ALA A 230 14.37 3.39 -7.85
N THR A 231 14.71 4.53 -7.24
CA THR A 231 15.07 5.74 -7.97
C THR A 231 15.93 6.72 -7.16
N ASP A 232 16.80 7.48 -7.82
CA ASP A 232 17.48 8.67 -7.27
C ASP A 232 16.93 10.00 -7.84
N GLY A 233 15.78 9.95 -8.53
CA GLY A 233 15.17 11.10 -9.21
C GLY A 233 15.60 11.27 -10.67
N VAL A 234 16.68 10.62 -11.10
CA VAL A 234 17.17 10.68 -12.50
C VAL A 234 17.07 9.31 -13.16
N ASP A 235 17.55 8.29 -12.47
CA ASP A 235 17.50 6.91 -12.90
C ASP A 235 16.39 6.16 -12.15
N HIS A 236 15.68 5.31 -12.89
CA HIS A 236 14.57 4.52 -12.36
C HIS A 236 14.74 3.06 -12.77
N VAL A 237 14.74 2.16 -11.79
CA VAL A 237 15.09 0.75 -12.00
C VAL A 237 14.14 -0.20 -11.28
N GLY A 238 13.83 -1.32 -11.92
CA GLY A 238 13.07 -2.43 -11.36
C GLY A 238 13.95 -3.66 -11.20
N TYR A 239 13.88 -4.31 -10.04
CA TYR A 239 14.61 -5.53 -9.71
C TYR A 239 13.63 -6.65 -9.37
N VAL A 240 14.00 -7.88 -9.72
CA VAL A 240 13.19 -9.08 -9.47
C VAL A 240 13.98 -10.11 -8.67
N SER A 241 13.27 -10.90 -7.86
CA SER A 241 13.85 -12.06 -7.18
C SER A 241 12.81 -13.16 -6.99
N THR A 242 13.18 -14.39 -7.37
CA THR A 242 12.35 -15.60 -7.19
C THR A 242 12.65 -16.35 -5.88
N ASN A 243 13.57 -15.84 -5.06
CA ASN A 243 13.95 -16.48 -3.80
C ASN A 243 14.23 -15.49 -2.65
N GLY A 244 14.04 -14.18 -2.88
CA GLY A 244 14.30 -13.09 -1.95
C GLY A 244 15.77 -12.79 -1.66
N THR A 245 16.72 -13.63 -2.08
CA THR A 245 18.14 -13.51 -1.72
C THR A 245 19.05 -13.13 -2.88
N ALA A 246 18.75 -13.61 -4.08
CA ALA A 246 19.41 -13.25 -5.32
C ALA A 246 18.47 -12.38 -6.14
N TRP A 247 18.94 -11.19 -6.52
CA TRP A 247 18.14 -10.21 -7.25
C TRP A 247 18.87 -9.81 -8.52
N SER A 248 18.12 -9.59 -9.58
CA SER A 248 18.63 -9.06 -10.84
C SER A 248 17.85 -7.85 -11.27
N MET A 249 18.55 -6.86 -11.83
CA MET A 249 17.90 -5.74 -12.51
C MET A 249 17.11 -6.31 -13.70
N LEU A 250 15.84 -5.95 -13.79
CA LEU A 250 14.91 -6.46 -14.80
C LEU A 250 14.53 -5.39 -15.82
N VAL A 251 14.38 -4.14 -15.38
CA VAL A 251 13.88 -3.05 -16.22
C VAL A 251 14.46 -1.72 -15.77
N THR A 252 14.63 -0.80 -16.71
CA THR A 252 14.89 0.62 -16.46
C THR A 252 13.77 1.46 -17.07
N TRP A 253 13.41 2.57 -16.43
CA TRP A 253 12.45 3.52 -16.97
C TRP A 253 13.11 4.88 -17.17
N THR A 254 12.84 5.49 -18.31
CA THR A 254 13.26 6.87 -18.62
C THR A 254 12.09 7.85 -18.57
N ASP A 255 10.87 7.31 -18.50
CA ASP A 255 9.61 8.05 -18.55
C ASP A 255 8.85 8.00 -17.22
N MET A 256 9.37 7.27 -16.20
CA MET A 256 8.66 7.00 -14.95
C MET A 256 9.55 7.07 -13.72
N GLN A 257 9.19 7.93 -12.77
CA GLN A 257 9.60 7.80 -11.38
C GLN A 257 8.65 6.84 -10.65
N PRO A 258 9.10 5.68 -10.13
CA PRO A 258 8.23 4.74 -9.42
C PRO A 258 7.84 5.26 -8.05
N VAL A 259 6.56 5.16 -7.69
CA VAL A 259 6.03 5.62 -6.40
C VAL A 259 5.52 4.45 -5.56
N LYS A 260 4.53 3.70 -6.06
CA LYS A 260 3.86 2.65 -5.30
C LYS A 260 3.44 1.52 -6.23
N ILE A 261 3.64 0.29 -5.78
CA ILE A 261 3.29 -0.91 -6.52
C ILE A 261 2.29 -1.74 -5.73
N THR A 262 1.33 -2.32 -6.43
CA THR A 262 0.43 -3.32 -5.88
C THR A 262 0.36 -4.52 -6.82
N SER A 263 0.01 -5.68 -6.29
CA SER A 263 -0.07 -6.92 -7.06
C SER A 263 -1.27 -7.75 -6.67
N GLY A 264 -1.82 -8.45 -7.66
CA GLY A 264 -2.93 -9.37 -7.51
C GLY A 264 -2.73 -10.57 -8.43
N GLY A 265 -2.59 -11.77 -7.86
CA GLY A 265 -2.15 -12.95 -8.61
C GLY A 265 -0.82 -12.69 -9.34
N SER A 266 -0.80 -12.91 -10.66
CA SER A 266 0.35 -12.64 -11.53
C SER A 266 0.46 -11.20 -12.04
N ARG A 267 -0.55 -10.36 -11.75
CA ARG A 267 -0.62 -8.98 -12.23
C ARG A 267 -0.01 -8.01 -11.23
N MET A 268 0.54 -6.93 -11.78
CA MET A 268 1.10 -5.81 -11.04
C MET A 268 0.57 -4.52 -11.62
N ALA A 269 0.34 -3.53 -10.76
CA ALA A 269 0.14 -2.15 -11.16
C ALA A 269 1.11 -1.25 -10.40
N LEU A 270 1.80 -0.40 -11.15
CA LEU A 270 2.82 0.52 -10.67
C LEU A 270 2.35 1.95 -10.94
N LEU A 271 2.09 2.67 -9.86
CA LEU A 271 1.90 4.10 -9.87
C LEU A 271 3.27 4.78 -9.97
N GLY A 272 3.40 5.69 -10.92
CA GLY A 272 4.59 6.51 -11.11
C GLY A 272 4.25 7.96 -11.44
N TYR A 273 5.30 8.77 -11.60
CA TYR A 273 5.23 10.19 -11.90
C TYR A 273 6.24 10.54 -13.00
N ASP A 274 5.86 11.36 -13.98
CA ASP A 274 6.75 11.75 -15.11
C ASP A 274 7.38 13.15 -14.94
N GLY A 275 7.13 13.82 -13.81
CA GLY A 275 7.54 15.21 -13.58
C GLY A 275 6.37 16.20 -13.60
N ALA A 276 5.26 15.86 -14.23
CA ALA A 276 4.05 16.69 -14.33
C ALA A 276 2.77 15.97 -13.91
N THR A 277 2.59 14.72 -14.35
CA THR A 277 1.38 13.93 -14.15
C THR A 277 1.69 12.54 -13.58
N PRO A 278 0.89 12.04 -12.63
CA PRO A 278 0.97 10.65 -12.26
C PRO A 278 0.41 9.78 -13.38
N PHE A 279 0.96 8.59 -13.49
CA PHE A 279 0.50 7.58 -14.43
C PHE A 279 0.62 6.19 -13.84
N VAL A 280 -0.10 5.25 -14.44
CA VAL A 280 -0.11 3.87 -13.99
C VAL A 280 0.32 2.98 -15.15
N LYS A 281 1.24 2.06 -14.86
CA LYS A 281 1.61 0.97 -15.76
C LYS A 281 1.24 -0.36 -15.12
N THR A 282 0.89 -1.33 -15.95
CA THR A 282 0.60 -2.69 -15.50
C THR A 282 1.57 -3.69 -16.11
N SER A 283 1.76 -4.81 -15.41
CA SER A 283 2.56 -5.94 -15.86
C SER A 283 1.85 -7.24 -15.55
N THR A 284 1.92 -8.21 -16.46
CA THR A 284 1.38 -9.57 -16.32
C THR A 284 2.47 -10.64 -16.29
N ASN A 285 3.74 -10.23 -16.33
CA ASN A 285 4.91 -11.10 -16.45
C ASN A 285 5.97 -10.75 -15.40
N HIS A 286 5.53 -10.56 -14.15
CA HIS A 286 6.41 -10.30 -13.00
C HIS A 286 7.31 -9.06 -13.18
N GLY A 287 6.83 -8.06 -13.92
CA GLY A 287 7.54 -6.79 -14.12
C GLY A 287 8.55 -6.78 -15.25
N ALA A 288 8.61 -7.81 -16.10
CA ALA A 288 9.54 -7.87 -17.23
C ALA A 288 9.15 -6.92 -18.36
N SER A 289 7.86 -6.69 -18.56
CA SER A 289 7.34 -5.65 -19.45
C SER A 289 6.18 -4.90 -18.81
N TRP A 290 6.02 -3.64 -19.20
CA TRP A 290 5.04 -2.72 -18.63
C TRP A 290 4.24 -2.03 -19.73
N SER A 291 2.93 -1.97 -19.56
CA SER A 291 2.02 -1.26 -20.46
C SER A 291 1.31 -0.14 -19.71
N PRO A 292 1.24 1.10 -20.25
CA PRO A 292 0.45 2.16 -19.64
C PRO A 292 -1.04 1.76 -19.66
N ILE A 293 -1.78 2.23 -18.65
CA ILE A 293 -3.24 2.13 -18.65
C ILE A 293 -3.85 3.51 -18.82
N THR A 294 -5.02 3.56 -19.47
CA THR A 294 -5.78 4.80 -19.58
C THR A 294 -6.42 5.11 -18.24
N ILE A 295 -6.01 6.22 -17.63
CA ILE A 295 -6.62 6.73 -16.40
C ILE A 295 -7.82 7.61 -16.80
N PRO A 296 -9.00 7.47 -16.17
CA PRO A 296 -10.11 8.39 -16.36
C PRO A 296 -9.69 9.85 -16.14
N ALA A 297 -10.15 10.78 -16.97
CA ALA A 297 -9.72 12.18 -16.91
C ALA A 297 -10.03 12.85 -15.55
N GLU A 298 -11.06 12.36 -14.86
CA GLU A 298 -11.45 12.78 -13.51
C GLU A 298 -10.44 12.36 -12.42
N LEU A 299 -9.56 11.40 -12.73
CA LEU A 299 -8.48 10.90 -11.86
C LEU A 299 -7.09 11.34 -12.35
N ALA A 300 -6.99 12.53 -12.98
CA ALA A 300 -5.73 13.09 -13.47
C ALA A 300 -4.60 13.07 -12.43
N TYR A 301 -4.93 13.05 -11.14
CA TYR A 301 -4.03 12.76 -10.04
C TYR A 301 -4.40 11.46 -9.33
N VAL A 302 -3.61 10.39 -9.48
CA VAL A 302 -3.80 9.11 -8.76
C VAL A 302 -2.92 9.07 -7.51
N GLY A 303 -3.53 8.80 -6.35
CA GLY A 303 -2.81 8.72 -5.08
C GLY A 303 -2.78 7.34 -4.44
N ALA A 304 -3.69 6.44 -4.83
CA ALA A 304 -3.69 5.08 -4.32
C ALA A 304 -4.16 4.08 -5.38
N ILE A 305 -3.56 2.90 -5.33
CA ILE A 305 -3.99 1.72 -6.08
C ILE A 305 -3.94 0.52 -5.15
N ALA A 306 -4.98 -0.31 -5.19
CA ALA A 306 -5.06 -1.53 -4.42
C ALA A 306 -5.72 -2.64 -5.20
N TYR A 307 -5.52 -3.85 -4.71
CA TYR A 307 -6.13 -5.04 -5.24
C TYR A 307 -6.77 -5.81 -4.09
N ALA A 308 -7.95 -6.36 -4.36
CA ALA A 308 -8.64 -7.29 -3.51
C ALA A 308 -8.77 -8.62 -4.26
N GLY A 309 -8.23 -9.69 -3.66
CA GLY A 309 -8.36 -11.08 -4.09
C GLY A 309 -8.31 -12.01 -2.89
#